data_AF-A0A662Q3A1-F1
#
_entry.id   AF-A0A662Q3A1-F1
#
_cell.length_a   1.000
_cell.length_b   1.000
_cell.length_c   1.000
_cell.angle_alpha   90.00
_cell.angle_beta   90.00
_cell.angle_gamma   90.00
#
_symmetry.space_group_name_H-M   'P 1'
#
loop_
_entity.id
_entity.type
_entity.pdbx_description
1 polymer ?
#
loop_
_entity_poly.entity_id
_entity_poly.type
_entity_poly.pdbx_seq_one_letter_code
_entity_poly.pdbx_strand_id
1 'polypeptide(L)'
;MYDKAENSQLKIVFSIWNIGEVIGVFDRYFRRGWLSRKQLDTRIFDFIYETIKFIKMGLLQIAPLTAYELVHSWLIVVEQHIYVADAIQICTCKRFNCDLLLSADETLVEVASNCDLFSLNVETQEKEIYETLL
;
A
#
# COMPACT_ATOMS: atom_id res chain seq x y z
N MET A 1 8.10 -6.35 10.73
CA MET A 1 7.69 -4.98 10.34
C MET A 1 6.69 -4.40 11.34
N TYR A 2 5.57 -5.07 11.62
CA TYR A 2 4.60 -4.65 12.64
C TYR A 2 5.16 -4.58 14.08
N ASP A 3 5.94 -5.58 14.49
CA ASP A 3 6.60 -5.59 15.83
C ASP A 3 7.62 -4.45 16.03
N LYS A 4 8.08 -3.81 14.95
CA LYS A 4 9.02 -2.67 15.00
C LYS A 4 8.31 -1.33 14.88
N ALA A 5 7.17 -1.26 14.20
CA ALA A 5 6.29 -0.09 14.26
C ALA A 5 5.86 0.20 15.71
N GLU A 6 5.66 -0.84 16.53
CA GLU A 6 5.39 -0.71 17.97
C GLU A 6 6.48 0.05 18.77
N ASN A 7 7.72 0.15 18.27
CA ASN A 7 8.80 0.92 18.91
C ASN A 7 8.79 2.43 18.55
N SER A 8 7.72 2.94 17.93
CA SER A 8 7.44 4.37 17.73
C SER A 8 8.42 5.14 16.82
N GLN A 9 9.10 4.48 15.87
CA GLN A 9 10.02 5.14 14.92
C GLN A 9 9.56 5.06 13.45
N LEU A 10 8.48 4.33 13.14
CA LEU A 10 8.01 4.14 11.77
C LEU A 10 6.50 4.36 11.70
N LYS A 11 6.08 5.17 10.72
CA LYS A 11 4.67 5.46 10.43
C LYS A 11 4.32 4.87 9.08
N ILE A 12 3.32 3.99 9.07
CA ILE A 12 2.80 3.39 7.83
C ILE A 12 1.77 4.35 7.23
N VAL A 13 1.79 4.48 5.91
CA VAL A 13 0.76 5.21 5.16
C VAL A 13 0.08 4.25 4.20
N PHE A 14 -1.24 4.12 4.31
CA PHE A 14 -2.07 3.48 3.30
C PHE A 14 -2.91 4.54 2.59
N SER A 15 -3.03 4.45 1.26
CA SER A 15 -4.12 5.16 0.59
C SER A 15 -5.46 4.48 0.90
N ILE A 16 -6.55 5.25 0.92
CA ILE A 16 -7.90 4.67 1.00
C ILE A 16 -8.18 3.75 -0.22
N TRP A 17 -7.50 4.00 -1.35
CA TRP A 17 -7.54 3.14 -2.53
C TRP A 17 -6.96 1.76 -2.24
N ASN A 18 -5.81 1.66 -1.55
CA ASN A 18 -5.20 0.37 -1.18
C ASN A 18 -6.13 -0.51 -0.33
N ILE A 19 -6.88 0.10 0.59
CA ILE A 19 -7.90 -0.63 1.36
C ILE A 19 -8.94 -1.25 0.42
N GLY A 20 -9.37 -0.49 -0.59
CA GLY A 20 -10.28 -0.99 -1.63
C GLY A 20 -9.70 -2.13 -2.45
N GLU A 21 -8.41 -2.10 -2.79
CA GLU A 21 -7.72 -3.16 -3.52
C GLU A 21 -7.71 -4.47 -2.72
N VAL A 22 -7.40 -4.41 -1.42
CA VAL A 22 -7.42 -5.58 -0.53
C VAL A 22 -8.82 -6.19 -0.47
N ILE A 23 -9.86 -5.37 -0.32
CA ILE A 23 -11.26 -5.83 -0.35
C ILE A 23 -11.58 -6.49 -1.69
N GLY A 24 -11.12 -5.91 -2.80
CA GLY A 24 -11.29 -6.47 -4.14
C GLY A 24 -10.61 -7.83 -4.33
N VAL A 25 -9.47 -8.07 -3.68
CA VAL A 25 -8.81 -9.40 -3.65
C VAL A 25 -9.65 -10.42 -2.89
N PHE A 26 -10.19 -10.06 -1.72
CA PHE A 26 -11.07 -10.95 -0.97
C PHE A 26 -12.33 -11.31 -1.76
N ASP A 27 -12.98 -10.33 -2.39
CA ASP A 27 -14.12 -10.57 -3.29
C ASP A 27 -13.75 -11.48 -4.47
N ARG A 28 -12.58 -11.27 -5.09
CA ARG A 28 -12.09 -12.12 -6.19
C ARG A 28 -11.96 -13.58 -5.75
N TYR A 29 -11.44 -13.84 -4.54
CA TYR A 29 -11.32 -15.20 -4.02
C TYR A 29 -12.68 -15.83 -3.69
N PHE A 30 -13.62 -15.04 -3.17
CA PHE A 30 -15.01 -15.47 -3.00
C PHE A 30 -15.66 -15.84 -4.34
N ARG A 31 -15.58 -14.97 -5.35
CA ARG A 31 -16.14 -15.23 -6.69
C ARG A 31 -15.52 -16.44 -7.41
N ARG A 32 -14.27 -16.78 -7.09
CA ARG A 32 -13.60 -18.00 -7.57
C ARG A 32 -13.95 -19.26 -6.78
N GLY A 33 -14.78 -19.15 -5.74
CA GLY A 33 -15.14 -20.27 -4.86
C GLY A 33 -14.04 -20.70 -3.89
N TRP A 34 -12.97 -19.92 -3.75
CA TRP A 34 -11.87 -20.20 -2.82
C TRP A 34 -12.20 -19.80 -1.38
N LEU A 35 -13.17 -18.90 -1.21
CA LEU A 35 -13.73 -18.51 0.08
C LEU A 35 -15.24 -18.77 0.08
N SER A 36 -15.74 -19.27 1.20
CA SER A 36 -17.17 -19.20 1.53
C SER A 36 -17.57 -17.77 1.91
N ARG A 37 -18.86 -17.47 1.89
CA ARG A 37 -19.39 -16.16 2.35
C ARG A 37 -18.95 -15.83 3.78
N LYS A 38 -19.01 -16.81 4.69
CA LYS A 38 -18.57 -16.65 6.08
C LYS A 38 -17.09 -16.28 6.15
N GLN A 39 -16.24 -16.93 5.35
CA GLN A 39 -14.81 -16.60 5.31
C GLN A 39 -14.57 -15.20 4.73
N LEU A 40 -15.29 -14.79 3.68
CA LEU A 40 -15.20 -13.42 3.15
C LEU A 40 -15.54 -12.38 4.23
N ASP A 41 -16.68 -12.54 4.90
CA ASP A 41 -17.14 -11.61 5.93
C ASP A 41 -16.12 -11.52 7.08
N THR A 42 -15.57 -12.66 7.53
CA THR A 42 -14.51 -12.69 8.56
C THR A 42 -13.23 -11.99 8.09
N ARG A 43 -12.76 -12.23 6.85
CA ARG A 43 -11.52 -11.60 6.33
C ARG A 43 -11.64 -10.08 6.23
N ILE A 44 -12.80 -9.58 5.79
CA ILE A 44 -13.07 -8.14 5.76
C ILE A 44 -13.09 -7.57 7.18
N PHE A 45 -13.79 -8.23 8.11
CA PHE A 45 -13.86 -7.79 9.50
C PHE A 45 -12.47 -7.72 10.15
N ASP A 46 -11.69 -8.81 10.06
CA ASP A 46 -10.35 -8.89 10.66
C ASP A 46 -9.41 -7.81 10.09
N PHE A 47 -9.44 -7.62 8.77
CA PHE A 47 -8.61 -6.61 8.10
C PHE A 47 -8.95 -5.19 8.56
N ILE A 48 -10.24 -4.83 8.58
CA ILE A 48 -10.68 -3.50 9.03
C ILE A 48 -10.40 -3.29 10.52
N TYR A 49 -10.61 -4.33 11.34
CA TYR A 49 -10.35 -4.27 12.78
C TYR A 49 -8.87 -3.99 13.08
N GLU A 50 -7.94 -4.74 12.48
CA GLU A 50 -6.50 -4.51 12.64
C GLU A 50 -6.05 -3.16 12.06
N THR A 51 -6.63 -2.73 10.92
CA THR A 51 -6.38 -1.41 10.35
C THR A 51 -6.76 -0.29 11.33
N ILE A 52 -7.95 -0.37 11.95
CA ILE A 52 -8.42 0.60 12.95
C ILE A 52 -7.53 0.56 14.20
N LYS A 53 -7.11 -0.62 14.64
CA LYS A 53 -6.20 -0.78 15.78
C LYS A 53 -4.88 -0.05 15.54
N PHE A 54 -4.24 -0.22 14.38
CA PHE A 54 -3.00 0.50 14.07
C PHE A 54 -3.18 2.01 13.93
N ILE A 55 -4.33 2.47 13.42
CA ILE A 55 -4.66 3.91 13.41
C ILE A 55 -4.73 4.45 14.85
N LYS A 56 -5.44 3.75 15.75
CA LYS A 56 -5.58 4.15 17.16
C LYS A 56 -4.25 4.15 17.92
N MET A 57 -3.32 3.28 17.54
CA MET A 57 -1.96 3.24 18.09
C MET A 57 -1.05 4.32 17.50
N GLY A 58 -1.52 5.10 16.52
CA GLY A 58 -0.72 6.12 15.84
C GLY A 58 0.30 5.57 14.84
N LEU A 59 0.26 4.27 14.55
CA LEU A 59 1.21 3.56 13.69
C LEU A 59 0.83 3.61 12.20
N LEU A 60 -0.46 3.82 11.91
CA LEU A 60 -0.99 3.87 10.56
C LEU A 60 -1.75 5.17 10.31
N GLN A 61 -1.45 5.82 9.18
CA GLN A 61 -2.22 6.93 8.65
C GLN A 61 -2.92 6.51 7.35
N ILE A 62 -4.21 6.85 7.24
CA ILE A 62 -4.96 6.68 6.00
C ILE A 62 -4.91 7.98 5.19
N ALA A 63 -4.27 7.92 4.03
CA ALA A 63 -4.26 8.97 3.05
C ALA A 63 -5.58 8.97 2.25
N PRO A 64 -6.35 10.07 2.26
CA PRO A 64 -7.53 10.20 1.41
C PRO A 64 -7.13 10.26 -0.06
N LEU A 65 -7.95 9.66 -0.93
CA LEU A 65 -7.84 9.85 -2.37
C LEU A 65 -8.52 11.17 -2.74
N THR A 66 -7.77 12.11 -3.28
CA THR A 66 -8.27 13.42 -3.70
C THR A 66 -8.02 13.65 -5.19
N ALA A 67 -8.50 14.79 -5.70
CA ALA A 67 -8.19 15.21 -7.06
C ALA A 67 -6.67 15.33 -7.31
N TYR A 68 -5.87 15.58 -6.28
CA TYR A 68 -4.41 15.65 -6.40
C TYR A 68 -3.84 14.34 -6.92
N GLU A 69 -4.08 13.22 -6.24
CA GLU A 69 -3.57 11.90 -6.65
C GLU A 69 -4.11 11.51 -8.02
N LEU A 70 -5.40 11.73 -8.27
CA LEU A 70 -6.03 11.37 -9.53
C LEU A 70 -5.38 12.10 -10.70
N VAL A 71 -5.25 13.43 -10.64
CA VAL A 71 -4.71 14.22 -11.75
C VAL A 71 -3.21 13.95 -11.96
N HIS A 72 -2.43 13.86 -10.88
CA HIS A 72 -0.99 13.61 -11.01
C HIS A 72 -0.67 12.18 -11.46
N SER A 73 -1.53 11.20 -11.10
CA SER A 73 -1.36 9.82 -11.54
C SER A 73 -1.43 9.70 -13.07
N TRP A 74 -2.23 10.52 -13.75
CA TRP A 74 -2.36 10.46 -15.21
C TRP A 74 -1.06 10.76 -15.94
N LEU A 75 -0.25 11.69 -15.41
CA LEU A 75 1.06 11.99 -15.99
C LEU A 75 1.97 10.77 -15.89
N ILE A 76 2.04 10.16 -14.70
CA ILE A 76 2.83 8.93 -14.47
C ILE A 76 2.34 7.79 -15.37
N VAL A 77 1.03 7.60 -15.51
CA VAL A 77 0.44 6.57 -16.39
C VAL A 77 0.89 6.76 -17.84
N VAL A 78 0.90 7.99 -18.35
CA VAL A 78 1.26 8.26 -19.74
C VAL A 78 2.78 8.18 -19.96
N GLU A 79 3.58 8.63 -19.00
CA GLU A 79 5.05 8.65 -19.11
C GLU A 79 5.69 7.29 -18.83
N GLN A 80 5.13 6.52 -17.88
CA GLN A 80 5.71 5.27 -17.39
C GLN A 80 4.89 4.04 -17.79
N HIS A 81 3.74 4.23 -18.45
CA HIS A 81 2.85 3.15 -18.92
C HIS A 81 2.41 2.16 -17.82
N ILE A 82 2.33 2.63 -16.58
CA ILE A 82 1.88 1.84 -15.44
C ILE A 82 0.37 1.92 -15.25
N TYR A 83 -0.21 0.94 -14.56
CA TYR A 83 -1.63 0.97 -14.22
C TYR A 83 -1.95 2.15 -13.28
N VAL A 84 -3.14 2.74 -13.48
CA VAL A 84 -3.54 3.97 -12.76
C VAL A 84 -3.56 3.79 -11.24
N ALA A 85 -3.88 2.59 -10.75
CA ALA A 85 -3.88 2.32 -9.31
C ALA A 85 -2.46 2.44 -8.72
N ASP A 86 -1.45 1.91 -9.41
CA ASP A 86 -0.06 1.94 -8.97
C ASP A 86 0.49 3.38 -9.04
N ALA A 87 0.13 4.13 -10.09
CA ALA A 87 0.45 5.55 -10.19
C ALA A 87 -0.18 6.37 -9.04
N ILE A 88 -1.41 6.05 -8.62
CA ILE A 88 -2.05 6.67 -7.44
C ILE A 88 -1.26 6.38 -6.16
N GLN A 89 -0.71 5.17 -6.00
CA GLN A 89 0.12 4.80 -4.85
C GLN A 89 1.41 5.63 -4.81
N ILE A 90 2.08 5.79 -5.95
CA ILE A 90 3.26 6.68 -6.08
C ILE A 90 2.90 8.13 -5.71
N CYS A 91 1.80 8.67 -6.26
CA CYS A 91 1.34 10.02 -5.93
C CYS A 91 1.01 10.17 -4.44
N THR A 92 0.43 9.15 -3.83
CA THR A 92 0.15 9.13 -2.39
C THR A 92 1.45 9.21 -1.60
N CYS A 93 2.45 8.39 -1.91
CA CYS A 93 3.75 8.43 -1.25
C CYS A 93 4.41 9.81 -1.36
N LYS A 94 4.39 10.41 -2.55
CA LYS A 94 4.92 11.77 -2.75
C LYS A 94 4.19 12.81 -1.91
N ARG A 95 2.86 12.84 -1.93
CA ARG A 95 2.07 13.83 -1.19
C ARG A 95 2.26 13.73 0.33
N PHE A 96 2.37 12.51 0.83
CA PHE A 96 2.53 12.24 2.26
C PHE A 96 4.01 12.21 2.70
N ASN A 97 4.93 12.56 1.80
CA ASN A 97 6.38 12.56 2.02
C ASN A 97 6.87 11.24 2.64
N CYS A 98 6.41 10.11 2.08
CA CYS A 98 6.88 8.81 2.52
C CYS A 98 8.34 8.62 2.11
N ASP A 99 9.18 8.18 3.05
CA ASP A 99 10.60 7.93 2.81
C ASP A 99 10.85 6.65 2.00
N LEU A 100 9.91 5.71 2.01
CA LEU A 100 10.02 4.40 1.38
C LEU A 100 8.65 3.93 0.85
N LEU A 101 8.64 3.41 -0.38
CA LEU A 101 7.54 2.64 -0.94
C LEU A 101 7.88 1.15 -0.92
N LEU A 102 6.94 0.32 -0.47
CA LEU A 102 7.08 -1.14 -0.45
C LEU A 102 6.01 -1.78 -1.32
N SER A 103 6.42 -2.68 -2.20
CA SER A 103 5.50 -3.47 -3.03
C SER A 103 6.10 -4.85 -3.31
N ALA A 104 5.27 -5.83 -3.64
CA ALA A 104 5.73 -7.08 -4.25
C ALA A 104 5.76 -6.99 -5.79
N ASP A 105 5.11 -5.98 -6.36
CA ASP A 105 5.06 -5.75 -7.81
C ASP A 105 6.35 -5.07 -8.27
N GLU A 106 7.17 -5.81 -9.02
CA GLU A 106 8.44 -5.33 -9.58
C GLU A 106 8.26 -4.09 -10.48
N THR A 107 7.18 -4.04 -11.27
CA THR A 107 6.92 -2.91 -12.17
C THR A 107 6.64 -1.65 -11.36
N LEU A 108 5.85 -1.75 -10.28
CA LEU A 108 5.61 -0.62 -9.39
C LEU A 108 6.89 -0.17 -8.67
N VAL A 109 7.73 -1.11 -8.20
CA VAL A 109 9.00 -0.74 -7.56
C VAL A 109 9.91 0.04 -8.53
N GLU A 110 10.05 -0.45 -9.77
CA GLU A 110 10.84 0.21 -10.81
C GLU A 110 10.31 1.61 -11.14
N VAL A 111 9.01 1.73 -11.40
CA VAL A 111 8.40 3.02 -11.77
C VAL A 111 8.43 4.01 -10.60
N ALA A 112 8.30 3.54 -9.35
CA ALA A 112 8.47 4.38 -8.18
C ALA A 112 9.90 4.93 -8.08
N SER A 113 10.92 4.11 -8.36
CA SER A 113 12.32 4.53 -8.44
C SER A 113 12.56 5.57 -9.55
N ASN A 114 11.98 5.37 -10.74
CA ASN A 114 12.01 6.36 -11.83
C ASN A 114 11.32 7.68 -11.46
N CYS A 115 10.44 7.64 -10.46
CA CYS A 115 9.73 8.79 -9.91
C CYS A 115 10.44 9.41 -8.70
N ASP A 116 11.73 9.15 -8.47
CA ASP A 116 12.52 9.65 -7.34
C ASP A 116 11.99 9.22 -5.96
N LEU A 117 11.27 8.10 -5.88
CA LEU A 117 10.92 7.47 -4.60
C LEU A 117 11.88 6.32 -4.31
N PHE A 118 12.41 6.27 -3.10
CA PHE A 118 13.08 5.06 -2.65
C PHE A 118 12.03 3.94 -2.52
N SER A 119 12.24 2.85 -3.25
CA SER A 119 11.31 1.74 -3.33
C SER A 119 12.03 0.40 -3.21
N LEU A 120 11.43 -0.54 -2.49
CA LEU A 120 11.99 -1.89 -2.29
C LEU A 120 10.91 -2.95 -2.51
N ASN A 121 11.32 -4.07 -3.11
CA ASN A 121 10.49 -5.24 -3.28
C ASN A 121 10.47 -6.10 -2.01
N VAL A 122 9.28 -6.32 -1.44
CA VAL A 122 9.13 -7.06 -0.18
C VAL A 122 9.45 -8.55 -0.28
N GLU A 123 9.43 -9.14 -1.48
CA GLU A 123 9.69 -10.55 -1.71
C GLU A 123 11.17 -10.85 -2.01
N THR A 124 11.88 -9.90 -2.63
CA THR A 124 13.26 -10.11 -3.10
C THR A 124 14.31 -9.30 -2.35
N GLN A 125 13.92 -8.23 -1.65
CA GLN A 125 14.83 -7.27 -1.01
C GLN A 125 14.67 -7.21 0.52
N GLU A 126 14.28 -8.32 1.16
CA GLU A 126 14.03 -8.39 2.61
C GLU A 126 15.20 -7.85 3.45
N LYS A 127 16.44 -8.20 3.09
CA LYS A 127 17.64 -7.76 3.82
C LYS A 127 17.81 -6.23 3.80
N GLU A 128 17.61 -5.61 2.63
CA GLU A 128 17.74 -4.17 2.43
C GLU A 128 16.64 -3.41 3.18
N ILE A 129 15.43 -3.99 3.22
CA ILE A 129 14.33 -3.46 4.04
C ILE A 129 14.71 -3.48 5.53
N TYR A 130 15.30 -4.57 6.02
CA TYR A 130 15.75 -4.63 7.41
C TYR A 130 16.84 -3.60 7.74
N GLU A 131 17.79 -3.37 6.83
CA GLU A 131 18.87 -2.40 6.99
C GLU A 131 18.36 -0.95 6.88
N THR A 132 17.33 -0.70 6.08
CA THR A 132 16.72 0.65 5.94
C THR A 132 15.88 1.03 7.16
N LEU A 133 15.21 0.06 7.78
CA LEU A 133 14.25 0.28 8.87
C LEU A 133 14.88 0.16 10.28
N LEU A 134 16.21 0.05 10.39
CA LEU A 134 17.00 -0.10 11.62
C LEU A 134 18.09 0.96 11.71
#